data_AF-A0ABD1YKT4-F1
#
_entry.id   AF-A0ABD1YKT4-F1
#
_cell.length_a   1.000
_cell.length_b   1.000
_cell.length_c   1.000
_cell.angle_alpha   90.00
_cell.angle_beta   90.00
_cell.angle_gamma   90.00
#
_symmetry.space_group_name_H-M   'P 1'
#
loop_
_entity.id
_entity.type
_entity.pdbx_description
1 polymer ?
#
loop_
_entity_poly.entity_id
_entity_poly.type
_entity_poly.pdbx_seq_one_letter_code
_entity_poly.pdbx_strand_id
1 'polypeptide(L)'
;MAYLLGASHLLASEKPSGGVRPIAVGEELYRLIARSLGFQFRETLVDHFSPLQFGMATCGGCKTIIHGLRATLDLHPDWVFLQVDIRSAFNTVSREALFHELSVAIGSLDQLFPFVSSFYACHSPLYFSHCSCEDEVSLLSSESGTRQGDPLGGSLFA
;
A
#
# COMPACT_ATOMS: atom_id res chain seq x y z
N MET A 1 -15.71 -14.37 -9.04
CA MET A 1 -15.98 -13.61 -7.80
C MET A 1 -14.91 -12.55 -7.54
N ALA A 2 -13.64 -12.93 -7.40
CA ALA A 2 -12.56 -11.98 -7.09
C ALA A 2 -12.34 -10.87 -8.14
N TYR A 3 -12.59 -11.12 -9.42
CA TYR A 3 -12.53 -10.07 -10.46
C TYR A 3 -13.51 -8.92 -10.21
N LEU A 4 -14.76 -9.24 -9.82
CA LEU A 4 -15.79 -8.25 -9.52
C LEU A 4 -15.52 -7.55 -8.18
N LEU A 5 -15.19 -8.31 -7.13
CA LEU A 5 -14.86 -7.75 -5.81
C LEU A 5 -13.53 -6.98 -5.82
N GLY A 6 -12.65 -7.28 -6.76
CA GLY A 6 -11.38 -6.59 -6.98
C GLY A 6 -11.53 -5.31 -7.79
N ALA A 7 -12.69 -5.06 -8.39
CA ALA A 7 -12.96 -3.84 -9.13
C ALA A 7 -12.86 -2.60 -8.22
N SER A 8 -12.52 -1.46 -8.79
CA SER A 8 -12.47 -0.20 -8.05
C SER A 8 -12.90 0.98 -8.90
N HIS A 9 -13.54 1.96 -8.27
CA HIS A 9 -13.70 3.29 -8.86
C HIS A 9 -12.40 4.08 -8.66
N LEU A 10 -11.85 4.61 -9.75
CA LEU A 10 -10.63 5.38 -9.72
C LEU A 10 -10.96 6.86 -9.60
N LEU A 11 -10.44 7.50 -8.55
CA LEU A 11 -10.55 8.94 -8.33
C LEU A 11 -9.20 9.60 -8.58
N ALA A 12 -9.18 10.63 -9.42
CA ALA A 12 -8.01 11.47 -9.63
C ALA A 12 -8.00 12.62 -8.62
N SER A 13 -7.22 12.48 -7.54
CA SER A 13 -7.09 13.52 -6.52
C SER A 13 -5.87 14.41 -6.82
N GLU A 14 -6.05 15.72 -6.87
CA GLU A 14 -4.95 16.66 -7.08
C GLU A 14 -4.03 16.76 -5.87
N LYS A 15 -2.72 16.85 -6.12
CA LYS A 15 -1.72 17.11 -5.08
C LYS A 15 -1.47 18.61 -4.94
N PRO A 16 -1.24 19.13 -3.72
CA PRO A 16 -0.88 20.54 -3.52
C PRO A 16 0.40 20.97 -4.26
N SER A 17 1.33 20.05 -4.47
CA SER A 17 2.58 20.26 -5.20
C SER A 17 2.45 20.19 -6.73
N GLY A 18 1.22 20.03 -7.25
CA GLY A 18 0.98 19.63 -8.63
C GLY A 18 1.05 18.11 -8.83
N GLY A 19 0.36 17.64 -9.88
CA GLY A 19 0.22 16.23 -10.21
C GLY A 19 -1.00 15.57 -9.58
N VAL A 20 -1.24 14.30 -9.93
CA VAL A 20 -2.43 13.53 -9.56
C VAL A 20 -2.06 12.35 -8.66
N ARG A 21 -2.93 12.05 -7.71
CA ARG A 21 -2.94 10.85 -6.88
C ARG A 21 -4.13 9.98 -7.31
N PRO A 22 -3.89 8.86 -8.00
CA PRO A 22 -4.96 7.91 -8.32
C PRO A 22 -5.35 7.17 -7.03
N ILE A 23 -6.61 7.31 -6.61
CA ILE A 23 -7.17 6.59 -5.47
C ILE A 23 -8.14 5.54 -6.00
N ALA A 24 -7.80 4.27 -5.82
CA ALA A 24 -8.66 3.15 -6.16
C ALA A 24 -9.60 2.87 -4.99
N VAL A 25 -10.85 3.30 -5.12
CA VAL A 25 -11.93 3.00 -4.18
C VAL A 25 -12.49 1.63 -4.53
N GLY A 26 -12.00 0.61 -3.82
CA GLY A 26 -12.45 -0.77 -4.00
C GLY A 26 -13.88 -1.00 -3.51
N GLU A 27 -14.43 -2.14 -3.93
CA GLU A 27 -15.73 -2.62 -3.49
C GLU A 27 -15.81 -2.80 -1.96
N GLU A 28 -16.99 -2.56 -1.39
CA GLU A 28 -17.23 -2.47 0.04
C GLU A 28 -16.93 -3.75 0.81
N LEU A 29 -17.39 -4.91 0.30
CA LEU A 29 -17.13 -6.21 0.93
C LEU A 29 -15.63 -6.52 0.90
N TYR A 30 -14.95 -6.24 -0.23
CA TYR A 30 -13.49 -6.36 -0.29
C TYR A 30 -12.81 -5.51 0.79
N ARG A 31 -13.15 -4.22 0.87
CA ARG A 31 -12.55 -3.29 1.83
C ARG A 31 -12.83 -3.69 3.28
N LEU A 32 -14.02 -4.20 3.57
CA LEU A 32 -14.39 -4.70 4.88
C LEU A 32 -13.51 -5.89 5.29
N ILE A 33 -13.34 -6.87 4.40
CA ILE A 33 -12.52 -8.06 4.67
C ILE A 33 -11.05 -7.65 4.79
N ALA A 34 -10.52 -6.86 3.86
CA ALA A 34 -9.14 -6.37 3.89
C ALA A 34 -8.84 -5.60 5.19
N ARG A 35 -9.76 -4.73 5.63
CA ARG A 35 -9.62 -4.01 6.91
C ARG A 35 -9.67 -4.95 8.11
N SER A 36 -10.57 -5.94 8.10
CA SER A 36 -10.66 -6.94 9.17
C SER A 36 -9.38 -7.75 9.30
N LEU A 37 -8.80 -8.18 8.17
CA LEU A 37 -7.50 -8.84 8.13
C LEU A 37 -6.38 -7.92 8.65
N GLY A 38 -6.36 -6.64 8.25
CA GLY A 38 -5.39 -5.68 8.76
C GLY A 38 -5.45 -5.51 10.28
N PHE A 39 -6.63 -5.59 10.88
CA PHE A 39 -6.78 -5.62 12.34
C PHE A 39 -6.33 -6.95 12.95
N GLN A 40 -6.71 -8.07 12.36
CA GLN A 40 -6.38 -9.41 12.84
C GLN A 40 -4.86 -9.63 12.88
N PHE A 41 -4.14 -9.18 11.86
CA PHE A 41 -2.69 -9.36 11.72
C PHE A 41 -1.88 -8.15 12.19
N ARG A 42 -2.51 -7.17 12.87
CA ARG A 42 -1.85 -5.91 13.23
C ARG A 42 -0.54 -6.12 14.01
N GLU A 43 -0.58 -6.94 15.05
CA GLU A 43 0.58 -7.17 15.92
C GLU A 43 1.69 -7.90 15.15
N THR A 44 1.31 -8.96 14.42
CA THR A 44 2.21 -9.69 13.54
C THR A 44 2.90 -8.80 12.50
N LEU A 45 2.17 -7.89 11.87
CA LEU A 45 2.73 -6.92 10.93
C LEU A 45 3.70 -5.96 11.62
N VAL A 46 3.35 -5.45 12.81
CA VAL A 46 4.24 -4.57 13.58
C VAL A 46 5.54 -5.28 13.94
N ASP A 47 5.46 -6.53 14.41
CA ASP A 47 6.63 -7.32 14.78
C ASP A 47 7.50 -7.66 13.56
N HIS A 48 6.87 -7.94 12.42
CA HIS A 48 7.59 -8.23 11.17
C HIS A 48 8.35 -7.02 10.63
N PHE A 49 7.76 -5.83 10.71
CA PHE A 49 8.33 -4.59 10.17
C PHE A 49 9.28 -3.88 11.14
N SER A 50 9.16 -4.15 12.43
CA SER A 50 10.05 -3.61 13.46
C SER A 50 11.45 -4.24 13.37
N PRO A 51 12.54 -3.49 13.61
CA PRO A 51 12.59 -2.08 13.99
C PRO A 51 12.81 -1.12 12.80
N LEU A 52 12.74 -1.60 11.56
CA LEU A 52 13.22 -0.86 10.39
C LEU A 52 12.14 0.01 9.73
N GLN A 53 10.88 -0.42 9.79
CA GLN A 53 9.77 0.23 9.11
C GLN A 53 8.79 0.84 10.12
N PHE A 54 8.68 2.16 10.11
CA PHE A 54 7.85 2.92 11.05
C PHE A 54 6.54 3.43 10.44
N GLY A 55 6.31 3.20 9.15
CA GLY A 55 5.07 3.53 8.44
C GLY A 55 3.91 2.59 8.76
N MET A 56 4.18 1.45 9.40
CA MET A 56 3.21 0.37 9.61
C MET A 56 2.85 0.20 11.07
N ALA A 57 1.74 0.82 11.48
CA ALA A 57 1.10 0.65 12.79
C ALA A 57 1.99 0.89 14.05
N THR A 58 3.20 1.43 13.87
CA THR A 58 4.09 1.87 14.94
C THR A 58 3.56 3.16 15.55
N CYS A 59 3.24 3.12 16.85
CA CYS A 59 2.79 4.30 17.57
C CYS A 59 3.88 5.38 17.54
N GLY A 60 3.53 6.55 17.01
CA GLY A 60 4.47 7.68 16.92
C GLY A 60 5.60 7.50 15.90
N GLY A 61 5.50 6.56 14.94
CA GLY A 61 6.59 6.21 14.02
C GLY A 61 7.32 7.38 13.36
N CYS A 62 6.58 8.40 12.88
CA CYS A 62 7.20 9.62 12.32
C CYS A 62 8.09 10.37 13.32
N LYS A 63 7.64 10.49 14.58
CA LYS A 63 8.42 11.15 15.64
C LYS A 63 9.65 10.31 15.99
N THR A 64 9.49 9.00 16.06
CA THR A 64 10.58 8.07 16.34
C THR A 64 11.68 8.17 15.30
N ILE A 65 11.34 8.19 13.99
CA ILE A 65 12.33 8.40 12.92
C ILE A 65 13.05 9.74 13.08
N ILE A 66 12.31 10.85 13.24
CA ILE A 66 12.90 12.19 13.27
C ILE A 66 13.84 12.35 14.47
N HIS A 67 13.40 11.92 15.67
CA HIS A 67 14.22 12.03 16.87
C HIS A 67 15.38 11.05 16.87
N GLY A 68 15.16 9.82 16.41
CA GLY A 68 16.22 8.81 16.27
C GLY A 68 17.31 9.29 15.33
N LEU A 69 16.95 9.76 14.14
CA LEU A 69 17.91 10.27 13.15
C LEU A 69 18.72 11.45 13.69
N ARG A 70 18.09 12.41 14.36
CA ARG A 70 18.78 13.56 14.97
C ARG A 70 19.79 13.08 16.03
N ALA A 71 19.36 12.23 16.94
CA ALA A 71 20.25 11.68 17.97
C ALA A 71 21.42 10.90 17.36
N THR A 72 21.20 10.13 16.29
CA THR A 72 22.26 9.42 15.57
C THR A 72 23.26 10.38 14.93
N LEU A 73 22.81 11.45 14.28
CA LEU A 73 23.70 12.45 13.68
C LEU A 73 24.45 13.29 14.71
N ASP A 74 23.85 13.53 15.89
CA ASP A 74 24.54 14.20 17.01
C ASP A 74 25.68 13.33 17.58
N LEU A 75 25.49 12.00 17.61
CA LEU A 75 26.51 11.03 18.04
C LEU A 75 27.59 10.79 16.98
N HIS A 76 27.25 10.94 15.71
CA HIS A 76 28.12 10.69 14.57
C HIS A 76 28.14 11.90 13.62
N PRO A 77 28.87 12.98 13.98
CA PRO A 77 28.85 14.24 13.23
C PRO A 77 29.49 14.15 11.84
N ASP A 78 30.21 13.07 11.56
CA ASP A 78 30.81 12.75 10.27
C ASP A 78 29.85 11.98 9.33
N TRP A 79 28.69 11.55 9.82
CA TRP A 79 27.71 10.83 9.00
C TRP A 79 26.83 11.79 8.21
N VAL A 80 26.32 11.28 7.09
CA VAL A 80 25.34 11.99 6.24
C VAL A 80 24.04 11.21 6.17
N PHE A 81 22.92 11.93 6.11
CA PHE A 81 21.60 11.35 5.91
C PHE A 81 21.20 11.43 4.44
N LEU A 82 20.88 10.29 3.85
CA LEU A 82 20.32 10.20 2.50
C LEU A 82 18.80 10.06 2.57
N GLN A 83 18.09 11.05 2.04
CA GLN A 83 16.64 10.99 1.86
C GLN A 83 16.32 10.51 0.45
N VAL A 84 15.53 9.43 0.36
CA VAL A 84 15.08 8.86 -0.92
C VAL A 84 13.56 8.94 -0.99
N ASP A 85 13.03 9.23 -2.18
CA ASP A 85 11.60 9.21 -2.48
C ASP A 85 11.35 8.35 -3.74
N ILE A 86 10.27 7.56 -3.71
CA ILE A 86 9.91 6.67 -4.81
C ILE A 86 8.75 7.28 -5.58
N ARG A 87 9.00 7.63 -6.85
CA ARG A 87 7.97 8.16 -7.75
C ARG A 87 6.84 7.14 -7.91
N SER A 88 5.63 7.51 -7.48
CA SER A 88 4.43 6.68 -7.61
C SER A 88 4.54 5.30 -6.95
N ALA A 89 5.21 5.25 -5.79
CA ALA A 89 5.59 4.04 -5.05
C ALA A 89 4.55 2.90 -5.07
N PHE A 90 3.31 3.18 -4.68
CA PHE A 90 2.23 2.18 -4.64
C PHE A 90 1.96 1.54 -6.00
N ASN A 91 1.93 2.31 -7.09
CA ASN A 91 1.63 1.78 -8.42
C ASN A 91 2.83 1.07 -9.06
N THR A 92 4.05 1.35 -8.60
CA THR A 92 5.30 0.87 -9.23
C THR A 92 5.89 -0.37 -8.57
N VAL A 93 5.44 -0.76 -7.37
CA VAL A 93 5.96 -1.96 -6.71
C VAL A 93 5.63 -3.23 -7.52
N SER A 94 6.59 -4.15 -7.60
CA SER A 94 6.41 -5.41 -8.31
C SER A 94 5.50 -6.35 -7.52
N ARG A 95 4.45 -6.87 -8.18
CA ARG A 95 3.59 -7.89 -7.57
C ARG A 95 4.31 -9.22 -7.40
N GLU A 96 5.27 -9.53 -8.27
CA GLU A 96 6.12 -10.72 -8.11
C GLU A 96 6.96 -10.61 -6.84
N ALA A 97 7.59 -9.45 -6.61
CA ALA A 97 8.34 -9.20 -5.37
C ALA A 97 7.42 -9.28 -4.14
N LEU A 98 6.24 -8.67 -4.21
CA LEU A 98 5.22 -8.77 -3.15
C LEU A 98 4.87 -10.24 -2.83
N PHE A 99 4.61 -11.07 -3.84
CA PHE A 99 4.29 -12.48 -3.63
C PHE A 99 5.48 -13.29 -3.11
N HIS A 100 6.69 -12.98 -3.58
CA HIS A 100 7.91 -13.57 -3.04
C HIS A 100 8.04 -13.28 -1.55
N GLU A 101 7.98 -12.01 -1.15
CA GLU A 101 8.09 -11.60 0.26
C GLU A 101 6.99 -12.23 1.11
N LEU A 102 5.75 -12.28 0.60
CA LEU A 102 4.65 -12.92 1.32
C LEU A 102 4.84 -14.43 1.47
N SER A 103 5.52 -15.10 0.53
CA SER A 103 5.79 -16.54 0.60
C SER A 103 6.89 -16.92 1.59
N VAL A 104 7.82 -16.00 1.85
CA VAL A 104 8.91 -16.18 2.84
C VAL A 104 8.61 -15.48 4.17
N ALA A 105 7.47 -14.79 4.27
CA ALA A 105 7.07 -14.07 5.44
C ALA A 105 6.96 -15.00 6.66
N ILE A 106 7.49 -14.54 7.78
CA ILE A 106 7.47 -15.27 9.04
C ILE A 106 6.24 -14.92 9.86
N GLY A 107 5.86 -15.84 10.75
CA GLY A 107 4.81 -15.64 11.74
C GLY A 107 3.43 -15.44 11.14
N SER A 108 2.69 -16.49 10.79
CA SER A 108 1.28 -16.45 10.36
C SER A 108 0.90 -15.50 9.21
N LEU A 109 1.80 -14.65 8.69
CA LEU A 109 1.53 -13.73 7.58
C LEU A 109 1.30 -14.47 6.27
N ASP A 110 1.83 -15.68 6.14
CA ASP A 110 1.54 -16.62 5.07
C ASP A 110 0.02 -16.88 4.92
N GLN A 111 -0.76 -16.74 6.01
CA GLN A 111 -2.22 -16.86 5.98
C GLN A 111 -2.92 -15.75 5.18
N LEU A 112 -2.24 -14.63 4.90
CA LEU A 112 -2.76 -13.60 4.00
C LEU A 112 -2.65 -14.01 2.53
N PHE A 113 -1.76 -14.96 2.19
CA PHE A 113 -1.47 -15.34 0.81
C PHE A 113 -2.72 -15.72 -0.01
N PRO A 114 -3.66 -16.56 0.46
CA PRO A 114 -4.84 -16.90 -0.33
C PRO A 114 -5.73 -15.69 -0.63
N PHE A 115 -5.86 -14.77 0.34
CA PHE A 115 -6.62 -13.53 0.13
C PHE A 115 -5.90 -12.62 -0.87
N VAL A 116 -4.61 -12.33 -0.64
CA VAL A 116 -3.83 -11.44 -1.48
C VAL A 116 -3.73 -11.95 -2.92
N SER A 117 -3.43 -13.24 -3.11
CA SER A 117 -3.37 -13.88 -4.43
C SER A 117 -4.69 -13.78 -5.19
N SER A 118 -5.83 -13.93 -4.51
CA SER A 118 -7.14 -13.79 -5.14
C SER A 118 -7.37 -12.42 -5.79
N PHE A 119 -6.76 -11.34 -5.27
CA PHE A 119 -7.00 -9.97 -5.72
C PHE A 119 -5.82 -9.31 -6.46
N TYR A 120 -4.60 -9.79 -6.24
CA TYR A 120 -3.39 -9.22 -6.81
C TYR A 120 -2.71 -10.13 -7.85
N ALA A 121 -3.01 -11.43 -7.92
CA ALA A 121 -2.38 -12.32 -8.91
C ALA A 121 -2.88 -12.06 -10.35
N CYS A 122 -4.07 -11.47 -10.49
CA CYS A 122 -4.65 -11.09 -11.78
C CYS A 122 -4.89 -9.58 -11.83
N HIS A 123 -5.06 -9.05 -13.04
CA HIS A 123 -5.45 -7.66 -13.23
C HIS A 123 -6.90 -7.46 -12.80
N SER A 124 -7.17 -6.33 -12.15
CA SER A 124 -8.51 -5.93 -11.73
C SER A 124 -8.96 -4.65 -12.45
N PRO A 125 -10.25 -4.50 -12.75
CA PRO A 125 -10.76 -3.34 -13.47
C PRO A 125 -10.76 -2.09 -12.59
N LEU A 126 -10.34 -0.97 -13.16
CA LEU A 126 -10.40 0.37 -12.58
C LEU A 126 -11.34 1.23 -13.43
N TYR A 127 -12.47 1.62 -12.87
CA TYR A 127 -13.47 2.47 -13.54
C TYR A 127 -13.16 3.94 -13.26
N PHE A 128 -12.79 4.69 -14.29
CA PHE A 128 -12.51 6.12 -14.21
C PHE A 128 -13.64 6.92 -14.87
N SER A 129 -14.39 7.68 -14.08
CA SER A 129 -15.46 8.56 -14.57
C SER A 129 -14.90 9.93 -14.91
N HIS A 130 -15.20 10.42 -16.11
CA HIS A 130 -14.72 11.74 -16.55
C HIS A 130 -15.60 12.87 -16.01
N CYS A 131 -14.99 13.93 -15.49
CA CYS A 131 -15.75 15.08 -14.97
C CYS A 131 -16.44 15.92 -16.06
N SER A 132 -16.01 15.79 -17.32
CA SER A 132 -16.53 16.56 -18.45
C SER A 132 -17.82 16.00 -19.06
N CYS A 133 -18.08 14.70 -18.88
CA CYS A 133 -19.22 13.98 -19.45
C CYS A 133 -19.65 12.90 -18.45
N GLU A 134 -20.79 13.07 -17.77
CA GLU A 134 -21.24 12.17 -16.69
C GLU A 134 -21.42 10.71 -17.14
N ASP A 135 -21.62 10.47 -18.43
CA ASP A 135 -21.83 9.13 -19.01
C ASP A 135 -20.55 8.46 -19.55
N GLU A 136 -19.40 9.14 -19.55
CA GLU A 136 -18.16 8.57 -20.06
C GLU A 136 -17.35 7.91 -18.95
N VAL A 137 -17.19 6.59 -19.05
CA VAL A 137 -16.35 5.78 -18.14
C VAL A 137 -15.24 5.14 -18.95
N SER A 138 -14.00 5.46 -18.60
CA SER A 138 -12.84 4.73 -19.08
C SER A 138 -12.56 3.53 -18.19
N LEU A 139 -12.38 2.37 -18.81
CA LEU A 139 -11.91 1.17 -18.14
C LEU A 139 -10.38 1.11 -18.23
N LEU A 140 -9.74 1.15 -17.06
CA LEU A 140 -8.31 0.94 -16.91
C LEU A 140 -8.05 -0.40 -16.22
N SER A 141 -6.81 -0.87 -16.32
CA SER A 141 -6.36 -2.15 -15.76
C SER A 141 -5.40 -1.90 -14.60
N SER A 142 -5.66 -2.51 -13.44
CA SER A 142 -4.73 -2.53 -12.31
C SER A 142 -3.74 -3.67 -12.47
N GLU A 143 -2.59 -3.39 -13.09
CA GLU A 143 -1.61 -4.42 -13.52
C GLU A 143 -0.43 -4.58 -12.57
N SER A 144 0.05 -3.47 -12.01
CA SER A 144 1.19 -3.43 -11.12
C SER A 144 0.80 -2.84 -9.76
N GLY A 145 1.72 -2.96 -8.82
CA GLY A 145 1.60 -2.25 -7.56
C GLY A 145 0.50 -2.75 -6.63
N THR A 146 0.35 -2.00 -5.54
CA THR A 146 -0.78 -2.08 -4.62
C THR A 146 -1.74 -0.92 -4.89
N ARG A 147 -3.04 -1.17 -4.74
CA ARG A 147 -4.06 -0.16 -5.02
C ARG A 147 -4.04 0.91 -3.92
N GLN A 148 -3.76 2.16 -4.30
CA GLN A 148 -3.76 3.27 -3.35
C GLN A 148 -5.20 3.53 -2.86
N GLY A 149 -5.46 3.30 -1.57
CA GLY A 149 -6.81 3.33 -0.97
C GLY A 149 -7.28 1.96 -0.46
N ASP A 150 -6.57 0.89 -0.81
CA ASP A 150 -6.76 -0.44 -0.25
C ASP A 150 -6.35 -0.47 1.24
N PRO A 151 -7.20 -0.97 2.15
CA PRO A 151 -6.85 -1.11 3.57
C PRO A 151 -5.56 -1.90 3.85
N LEU A 152 -5.23 -2.88 3.01
CA LEU A 152 -3.97 -3.64 3.12
C LEU A 152 -2.86 -3.09 2.21
N GLY A 153 -3.15 -2.11 1.36
CA GLY A 153 -2.21 -1.62 0.35
C GLY A 153 -0.91 -1.06 0.93
N GLY A 154 -0.97 -0.48 2.14
CA GLY A 154 0.20 -0.02 2.89
C GLY A 154 1.10 -1.17 3.34
N SER A 155 0.54 -2.18 3.99
CA SER A 155 1.28 -3.36 4.46
C SER A 155 1.84 -4.20 3.32
N LEU A 156 1.14 -4.24 2.18
CA LEU A 156 1.59 -4.99 1.00
C LEU A 156 2.68 -4.26 0.22
N PHE A 157 2.83 -2.95 0.42
CA PHE A 157 3.88 -2.14 -0.19
C PHE A 157 5.17 -2.12 0.66
N ALA A 158 5.02 -2.13 1.99
CA ALA A 158 6.09 -1.99 2.97
C ALA A 158 7.07 -3.17 2.95
#